data_AF-A0A523B5L1-F1
#
_entry.id   AF-A0A523B5L1-F1
#
_cell.length_a   1.000
_cell.length_b   1.000
_cell.length_c   1.000
_cell.angle_alpha   90.00
_cell.angle_beta   90.00
_cell.angle_gamma   90.00
#
_symmetry.space_group_name_H-M   'P 1'
#
loop_
_entity.id
_entity.type
_entity.pdbx_description
1 polymer ?
#
loop_
_entity_poly.entity_id
_entity_poly.type
_entity_poly.pdbx_seq_one_letter_code
_entity_poly.pdbx_strand_id
1 'polypeptide(L)'
;MRASAKSKKISYGLSALFVIITSLGVAAIVYGEGLLVFNPLNLVAFVIGPFGVYTIIYALISRRDRLYYLSWGLIMSITGLSFALYELVNVIVLVGLLLILLSSLGLLEYWRRKE
;
A
#
# COMPACT_ATOMS: atom_id res chain seq x y z
N MET A 1 43.77 7.38 1.87
CA MET A 1 42.42 7.77 1.40
C MET A 1 41.42 6.69 1.85
N ARG A 2 40.54 6.99 2.81
CA ARG A 2 39.50 6.04 3.24
C ARG A 2 38.34 6.13 2.24
N ALA A 3 38.09 5.05 1.50
CA ALA A 3 36.91 4.93 0.66
C ALA A 3 35.67 4.97 1.56
N SER A 4 34.99 6.11 1.57
CA SER A 4 33.69 6.25 2.20
C SER A 4 32.71 5.38 1.40
N ALA A 5 32.34 4.23 1.95
CA ALA A 5 31.24 3.43 1.45
C ALA A 5 29.97 4.27 1.56
N LYS A 6 29.65 4.97 0.47
CA LYS A 6 28.46 5.81 0.34
C LYS A 6 27.27 4.86 0.38
N SER A 7 26.69 4.66 1.57
CA SER A 7 25.43 3.93 1.75
C SER A 7 24.43 4.43 0.73
N LYS A 8 24.17 3.61 -0.30
CA LYS A 8 23.30 3.96 -1.41
C LYS A 8 21.89 3.91 -0.83
N LYS A 9 21.38 5.06 -0.38
CA LYS A 9 19.98 5.19 0.06
C LYS A 9 19.12 4.60 -1.04
N ILE A 10 18.51 3.44 -0.77
CA ILE A 10 17.59 2.79 -1.69
C ILE A 10 16.46 3.80 -1.92
N SER A 11 16.32 4.26 -3.16
CA SER A 11 15.26 5.19 -3.54
C SER A 11 13.91 4.50 -3.34
N TYR A 12 12.96 5.20 -2.71
CA TYR A 12 11.57 4.74 -2.59
C TYR A 12 11.03 4.17 -3.90
N GLY A 13 11.36 4.83 -5.02
CA GLY A 13 10.94 4.40 -6.35
C GLY A 13 11.51 3.05 -6.77
N LEU A 14 12.75 2.71 -6.41
CA LEU A 14 13.37 1.44 -6.78
C LEU A 14 12.69 0.27 -6.03
N SER A 15 12.51 0.42 -4.72
CA SER A 15 11.85 -0.62 -3.92
C SER A 15 10.34 -0.69 -4.15
N ALA A 16 9.68 0.43 -4.50
CA ALA A 16 8.30 0.43 -5.00
C ALA A 16 8.14 -0.42 -6.26
N LEU A 17 9.03 -0.22 -7.23
CA LEU A 17 9.03 -0.94 -8.50
C LEU A 17 9.29 -2.44 -8.28
N PHE A 18 10.21 -2.78 -7.37
CA PHE A 18 10.47 -4.16 -6.95
C PHE A 18 9.22 -4.84 -6.38
N VAL A 19 8.46 -4.15 -5.51
CA VAL A 19 7.21 -4.67 -4.93
C VAL A 19 6.16 -4.90 -6.02
N ILE A 20 5.99 -3.98 -6.97
CA ILE A 20 5.03 -4.12 -8.06
C ILE A 20 5.39 -5.30 -8.96
N ILE A 21 6.66 -5.41 -9.39
CA ILE A 21 7.11 -6.52 -10.24
C ILE A 21 6.93 -7.86 -9.51
N THR A 22 7.34 -7.93 -8.25
CA THR A 22 7.21 -9.15 -7.45
C THR A 22 5.73 -9.54 -7.33
N SER A 23 4.86 -8.58 -7.07
CA SER A 23 3.44 -8.85 -6.95
C SER A 23 2.79 -9.31 -8.26
N LEU A 24 3.17 -8.69 -9.39
CA LEU A 24 2.74 -9.15 -10.71
C LEU A 24 3.23 -10.56 -11.03
N GLY A 25 4.45 -10.91 -10.63
CA GLY A 25 4.99 -12.26 -10.74
C GLY A 25 4.17 -13.28 -9.94
N VAL A 26 3.82 -12.95 -8.70
CA VAL A 26 2.92 -13.78 -7.88
C VAL A 26 1.55 -13.92 -8.53
N ALA A 27 0.96 -12.83 -9.02
CA ALA A 27 -0.32 -12.87 -9.71
C ALA A 27 -0.27 -13.77 -10.96
N ALA A 28 0.80 -13.68 -11.75
CA ALA A 28 0.99 -14.52 -12.94
C ALA A 28 1.06 -16.02 -12.60
N ILE A 29 1.74 -16.39 -11.50
CA ILE A 29 1.78 -17.78 -11.03
C ILE A 29 0.39 -18.24 -10.59
N VAL A 30 -0.28 -17.44 -9.76
CA VAL A 30 -1.60 -17.76 -9.20
C VAL A 30 -2.65 -17.98 -10.29
N TYR A 31 -2.69 -17.09 -11.30
CA TYR A 31 -3.61 -17.23 -12.42
C TYR A 31 -3.15 -18.28 -13.44
N GLY A 32 -1.84 -18.44 -13.66
CA GLY A 32 -1.28 -19.43 -14.59
C GLY A 32 -1.56 -20.86 -14.14
N GLU A 33 -1.52 -21.12 -12.84
CA GLU A 33 -1.84 -22.42 -12.24
C GLU A 33 -3.36 -22.64 -12.03
N GLY A 34 -4.20 -21.64 -12.36
CA GLY A 34 -5.64 -21.73 -12.18
C GLY A 34 -6.10 -21.77 -10.71
N LEU A 35 -5.27 -21.30 -9.77
CA LEU A 35 -5.61 -21.27 -8.33
C LEU A 35 -6.73 -20.28 -8.00
N LEU A 36 -6.93 -19.26 -8.85
CA LEU A 36 -8.02 -18.30 -8.78
C LEU A 36 -8.66 -18.13 -10.16
N VAL A 37 -9.98 -17.95 -10.17
CA VAL A 37 -10.71 -17.56 -11.38
C VAL A 37 -10.23 -16.18 -11.81
N PHE A 38 -9.88 -16.05 -13.09
CA PHE A 38 -9.37 -14.80 -13.62
C PHE A 38 -10.39 -13.68 -13.49
N ASN A 39 -10.02 -12.63 -12.75
CA ASN A 39 -10.83 -11.45 -12.57
C ASN A 39 -9.96 -10.18 -12.65
N PRO A 40 -10.27 -9.24 -13.54
CA PRO A 40 -9.52 -7.99 -13.67
C PRO A 40 -9.43 -7.17 -12.37
N LEU A 41 -10.49 -7.17 -11.54
CA LEU A 41 -10.50 -6.46 -10.25
C LEU A 41 -9.50 -7.06 -9.26
N ASN A 42 -9.41 -8.38 -9.21
CA ASN A 42 -8.43 -9.06 -8.37
C ASN A 42 -7.00 -8.74 -8.84
N LEU A 43 -6.78 -8.55 -10.14
CA LEU A 43 -5.48 -8.14 -10.68
C LEU A 43 -5.09 -6.74 -10.18
N VAL A 44 -6.06 -5.81 -10.13
CA VAL A 44 -5.88 -4.49 -9.49
C VAL A 44 -5.57 -4.64 -7.99
N ALA A 45 -6.25 -5.55 -7.29
CA ALA A 45 -5.97 -5.85 -5.89
C ALA A 45 -4.53 -6.36 -5.66
N PHE A 46 -4.04 -7.25 -6.53
CA PHE A 46 -2.67 -7.75 -6.50
C PHE A 46 -1.63 -6.65 -6.68
N VAL A 47 -1.92 -5.59 -7.43
CA VAL A 47 -0.95 -4.47 -7.56
C VAL A 47 -1.09 -3.50 -6.39
N ILE A 48 -2.31 -3.02 -6.13
CA ILE A 48 -2.55 -1.93 -5.20
C ILE A 48 -2.36 -2.38 -3.74
N GLY A 49 -2.77 -3.60 -3.39
CA GLY A 49 -2.70 -4.09 -2.01
C GLY A 49 -1.26 -4.15 -1.47
N PRO A 50 -0.37 -4.97 -2.07
CA PRO A 50 1.03 -5.07 -1.67
C PRO A 50 1.78 -3.74 -1.77
N PHE A 51 1.47 -2.91 -2.78
CA PHE A 51 2.05 -1.58 -2.89
C PHE A 51 1.62 -0.64 -1.75
N GLY A 52 0.35 -0.70 -1.35
CA GLY A 52 -0.16 0.01 -0.18
C GLY A 52 0.55 -0.40 1.11
N VAL A 53 0.69 -1.72 1.33
CA VAL A 53 1.39 -2.26 2.51
C VAL A 53 2.85 -1.81 2.55
N TYR A 54 3.56 -1.90 1.42
CA TYR A 54 4.92 -1.37 1.31
C TYR A 54 5.00 0.11 1.64
N THR A 55 4.04 0.92 1.16
CA THR A 55 4.01 2.36 1.40
C THR A 55 3.79 2.67 2.88
N ILE A 56 2.96 1.89 3.59
CA ILE A 56 2.80 1.99 5.05
C ILE A 56 4.12 1.64 5.76
N ILE A 57 4.76 0.52 5.40
CA ILE A 57 6.04 0.10 5.99
C ILE A 57 7.09 1.18 5.77
N TYR A 58 7.18 1.73 4.56
CA TYR A 58 8.07 2.83 4.23
C TYR A 58 7.77 4.08 5.07
N ALA A 59 6.50 4.42 5.28
CA ALA A 59 6.10 5.54 6.12
C ALA A 59 6.56 5.37 7.58
N LEU A 60 6.50 4.14 8.11
CA LEU A 60 6.92 3.84 9.48
C LEU A 60 8.45 3.93 9.65
N ILE A 61 9.21 3.57 8.62
CA ILE A 61 10.68 3.59 8.64
C ILE A 61 11.22 5.00 8.28
N SER A 62 10.56 5.71 7.37
CA SER A 62 10.98 7.05 6.92
C SER A 62 10.55 8.13 7.92
N ARG A 63 11.52 8.92 8.40
CA ARG A 63 11.23 10.11 9.23
C ARG A 63 10.73 11.31 8.43
N ARG A 64 10.89 11.30 7.10
CA ARG A 64 10.51 12.41 6.21
C ARG A 64 9.16 12.12 5.57
N ASP A 65 8.27 13.10 5.62
CA ASP A 65 6.92 13.07 5.02
C ASP A 65 6.09 11.84 5.44
N ARG A 66 6.31 11.35 6.67
CA ARG A 66 5.72 10.12 7.22
C ARG A 66 4.21 10.06 6.98
N LEU A 67 3.50 11.13 7.29
CA LEU A 67 2.04 11.17 7.17
C LEU A 67 1.56 11.09 5.73
N TYR A 68 2.29 11.68 4.78
CA TYR A 68 1.96 11.60 3.38
C TYR A 68 1.99 10.14 2.91
N TYR A 69 3.08 9.43 3.21
CA TYR A 69 3.19 8.01 2.85
C TYR A 69 2.19 7.14 3.63
N LEU A 70 1.91 7.46 4.89
CA LEU A 70 0.98 6.68 5.71
C LEU A 70 -0.46 6.82 5.19
N SER A 71 -0.89 8.03 4.83
CA SER A 71 -2.19 8.29 4.21
C SER A 71 -2.33 7.56 2.87
N TRP A 72 -1.34 7.70 1.98
CA TRP A 72 -1.38 7.01 0.68
C TRP A 72 -1.35 5.49 0.82
N GLY A 73 -0.51 4.96 1.71
CA GLY A 73 -0.41 3.54 1.97
C GLY A 73 -1.71 2.94 2.50
N LEU A 74 -2.42 3.65 3.39
CA LEU A 74 -3.74 3.22 3.87
C LEU A 74 -4.80 3.26 2.78
N ILE A 75 -4.87 4.34 2.01
CA ILE A 75 -5.81 4.46 0.88
C ILE A 75 -5.62 3.28 -0.07
N MET A 76 -4.38 3.02 -0.49
CA MET A 76 -4.06 1.91 -1.39
C MET A 76 -4.37 0.56 -0.75
N SER A 77 -3.94 0.31 0.49
CA SER A 77 -4.16 -0.99 1.16
C SER A 77 -5.65 -1.32 1.28
N ILE A 78 -6.48 -0.35 1.69
CA ILE A 78 -7.93 -0.56 1.83
C ILE A 78 -8.59 -0.69 0.46
N THR A 79 -8.15 0.07 -0.55
CA THR A 79 -8.66 -0.06 -1.92
C THR A 79 -8.34 -1.44 -2.49
N GLY A 80 -7.11 -1.92 -2.32
CA GLY A 80 -6.70 -3.27 -2.72
C GLY A 80 -7.49 -4.34 -1.98
N LEU A 81 -7.71 -4.17 -0.66
CA LEU A 81 -8.54 -5.09 0.11
C LEU A 81 -10.00 -5.08 -0.34
N SER A 82 -10.54 -3.91 -0.71
CA SER A 82 -11.89 -3.79 -1.25
C SER A 82 -12.05 -4.57 -2.55
N PHE A 83 -11.08 -4.45 -3.45
CA PHE A 83 -11.06 -5.22 -4.68
C PHE A 83 -10.79 -6.71 -4.47
N ALA A 84 -10.08 -7.11 -3.41
CA ALA A 84 -9.88 -8.53 -3.09
C ALA A 84 -11.13 -9.18 -2.47
N LEU A 85 -11.94 -8.40 -1.74
CA LEU A 85 -13.08 -8.89 -0.95
C LEU A 85 -14.43 -8.46 -1.52
N TYR A 86 -14.50 -7.92 -2.74
CA TYR A 86 -15.73 -7.32 -3.27
C TYR A 86 -16.90 -8.31 -3.38
N GLU A 87 -16.62 -9.61 -3.52
CA GLU A 87 -17.65 -10.67 -3.53
C GLU A 87 -18.10 -11.08 -2.12
N LEU A 88 -17.26 -10.83 -1.11
CA LEU A 88 -17.47 -11.24 0.28
C LEU A 88 -18.05 -10.10 1.14
N VAL A 89 -17.73 -8.85 0.80
CA VAL A 89 -18.03 -7.67 1.60
C VAL A 89 -18.56 -6.56 0.70
N ASN A 90 -19.66 -5.93 1.11
CA ASN A 90 -20.24 -4.80 0.38
C ASN A 90 -19.22 -3.65 0.28
N VAL A 91 -18.92 -3.22 -0.95
CA VAL A 91 -17.96 -2.15 -1.25
C VAL A 91 -18.28 -0.85 -0.49
N ILE A 92 -19.56 -0.54 -0.26
CA ILE A 92 -19.99 0.64 0.51
C ILE A 92 -19.47 0.60 1.95
N VAL A 93 -19.45 -0.59 2.57
CA VAL A 93 -18.96 -0.77 3.95
C VAL A 93 -17.46 -0.49 4.01
N LEU A 94 -16.69 -1.01 3.05
CA LEU A 94 -15.24 -0.77 2.96
C LEU A 94 -14.91 0.70 2.72
N VAL A 95 -15.65 1.38 1.82
CA VAL A 95 -15.50 2.83 1.59
C VAL A 95 -15.84 3.62 2.85
N GLY A 96 -16.91 3.28 3.57
CA GLY A 96 -17.26 3.92 4.83
C GLY A 96 -16.14 3.78 5.88
N LEU A 97 -15.55 2.59 5.99
CA LEU A 97 -14.44 2.31 6.91
C LEU A 97 -13.19 3.13 6.54
N LEU A 98 -12.93 3.31 5.24
CA LEU A 98 -11.86 4.16 4.73
C LEU A 98 -12.04 5.63 5.13
N LEU A 99 -13.26 6.15 4.98
CA LEU A 99 -13.57 7.53 5.37
C LEU A 99 -13.39 7.75 6.87
N ILE A 100 -13.82 6.79 7.71
CA ILE A 100 -13.63 6.85 9.17
C ILE A 100 -12.14 6.86 9.52
N LEU A 101 -11.35 5.96 8.95
CA LEU A 101 -9.90 5.90 9.19
C LEU A 101 -9.19 7.18 8.77
N LEU A 102 -9.46 7.70 7.57
CA LEU A 102 -8.87 8.95 7.10
C LEU A 102 -9.27 10.14 7.97
N SER A 103 -10.55 10.23 8.35
CA SER A 103 -11.04 11.27 9.25
C SER A 103 -10.33 11.22 10.60
N SER A 104 -10.17 10.02 11.18
CA SER A 104 -9.48 9.84 12.47
C SER A 104 -8.01 10.27 12.43
N LEU A 105 -7.29 9.95 11.34
CA LEU A 105 -5.90 10.36 11.15
C LEU A 105 -5.76 11.86 10.93
N GLY A 106 -6.70 12.46 10.19
CA GLY A 106 -6.76 13.91 10.02
C GLY A 106 -6.98 14.64 11.34
N LEU A 107 -7.88 14.13 12.19
CA LEU A 107 -8.13 14.68 13.52
C LEU A 107 -6.93 14.53 14.46
N LEU A 108 -6.31 13.35 14.48
CA LEU A 108 -5.12 13.07 15.28
C LEU A 108 -3.99 14.05 14.92
N GLU A 109 -3.80 14.31 13.63
CA GLU A 109 -2.79 15.25 13.16
C GLU A 109 -3.12 16.70 13.48
N TYR A 110 -4.40 17.08 13.39
CA TYR A 110 -4.86 18.41 13.81
C TYR A 110 -4.53 18.67 15.28
N TRP A 111 -4.72 17.68 16.16
CA TRP A 111 -4.39 17.81 17.58
C TRP A 111 -2.88 17.86 17.82
N ARG A 112 -2.11 16.99 17.16
CA ARG A 112 -0.64 16.94 17.30
C ARG A 112 0.09 18.23 16.87
N ARG A 113 -0.52 19.05 15.99
CA ARG A 113 0.04 20.34 15.56
C ARG A 113 -0.38 21.52 16.44
N LYS A 114 -1.38 21.31 17.29
CA LYS A 114 -1.95 22.35 18.16
C LYS A 114 -1.29 22.37 19.53
N GLU A 115 -0.75 21.23 19.97
CA GLU A 115 0.28 21.13 21.03
C GLU A 115 1.66 21.54 20.51
#